data_AF-A0A812I5A6-F1
#
_entry.id   AF-A0A812I5A6-F1
#
_cell.length_a   1.000
_cell.length_b   1.000
_cell.length_c   1.000
_cell.angle_alpha   90.00
_cell.angle_beta   90.00
_cell.angle_gamma   90.00
#
_symmetry.space_group_name_H-M   'P 1'
#
loop_
_entity.id
_entity.type
_entity.pdbx_description
1 polymer ?
#
loop_
_entity_poly.entity_id
_entity_poly.type
_entity_poly.pdbx_seq_one_letter_code
_entity_poly.pdbx_strand_id
1 'polypeptide(L)'
;MAAASSSFQARNFEWVAQLPPLWENNRFFRQRSLNGQALLRSVSQPGHGDREVVIGNIECFKMNNEVLKIVLKLMGDNGCIFVAKVYLFQAAALEFHSNSGYPEAASLGVVAYSDGWGLKRMLSFLKRKWMRKQTPRDRTIRALVAEFERAYKTLQGAVGDSIVWALRARGDDDDIDDPDGALDVESDQCRASAPAAPTETLEEPPVEPAAVREEPAGTAADVVLPAPANDVPQDTRDEEKANDVAQDRPLSKEDLEVQLRIAELKLEAKRLQLGDVSRSST
;
A
#
# COMPACT_ATOMS: atom_id res chain seq x y z
N MET A 1 -15.60 -42.02 7.74
CA MET A 1 -14.53 -41.08 8.13
C MET A 1 -14.24 -40.21 6.93
N ALA A 2 -14.67 -38.95 6.93
CA ALA A 2 -14.43 -38.02 5.83
C ALA A 2 -13.07 -37.36 6.04
N ALA A 3 -12.13 -37.59 5.11
CA ALA A 3 -10.83 -36.94 5.09
C ALA A 3 -11.02 -35.44 4.84
N ALA A 4 -10.48 -34.63 5.74
CA ALA A 4 -10.43 -33.19 5.63
C ALA A 4 -9.60 -32.79 4.41
N SER A 5 -10.27 -32.40 3.32
CA SER A 5 -9.64 -31.62 2.25
C SER A 5 -9.47 -30.18 2.73
N SER A 6 -8.54 -29.97 3.68
CA SER A 6 -8.08 -28.62 4.02
C SER A 6 -7.14 -28.17 2.92
N SER A 7 -7.69 -27.57 1.86
CA SER A 7 -6.93 -26.84 0.86
C SER A 7 -6.42 -25.55 1.49
N PHE A 8 -5.51 -25.66 2.44
CA PHE A 8 -4.88 -24.51 3.07
C PHE A 8 -3.90 -23.88 2.08
N GLN A 9 -4.40 -22.95 1.27
CA GLN A 9 -3.58 -22.10 0.45
C GLN A 9 -3.27 -20.85 1.27
N ALA A 10 -2.11 -20.84 1.95
CA ALA A 10 -1.67 -19.70 2.76
C ALA A 10 -1.62 -18.37 1.98
N ARG A 11 -1.63 -18.45 0.64
CA ARG A 11 -1.61 -17.33 -0.32
C ARG A 11 -3.00 -16.99 -0.89
N ASN A 12 -4.08 -17.70 -0.52
CA ASN A 12 -5.41 -17.36 -1.03
C ASN A 12 -5.86 -16.04 -0.42
N PHE A 13 -5.87 -15.01 -1.27
CA PHE A 13 -6.39 -13.68 -0.95
C PHE A 13 -7.92 -13.61 -1.08
N GLU A 14 -8.62 -14.76 -1.01
CA GLU A 14 -10.09 -14.83 -1.03
C GLU A 14 -10.71 -14.05 0.12
N TRP A 15 -10.00 -13.92 1.25
CA TRP A 15 -10.43 -13.10 2.37
C TRP A 15 -10.65 -11.63 1.99
N VAL A 16 -9.95 -11.11 0.97
CA VAL A 16 -10.11 -9.71 0.52
C VAL A 16 -11.53 -9.43 0.04
N ALA A 17 -12.21 -10.43 -0.56
CA ALA A 17 -13.59 -10.32 -1.00
C ALA A 17 -14.60 -10.18 0.16
N GLN A 18 -14.19 -10.44 1.41
CA GLN A 18 -15.03 -10.24 2.59
C GLN A 18 -14.91 -8.81 3.16
N LEU A 19 -13.99 -7.98 2.64
CA LEU A 19 -13.80 -6.61 3.12
C LEU A 19 -14.97 -5.66 2.82
N PRO A 20 -15.56 -5.63 1.60
CA PRO A 20 -16.63 -4.70 1.27
C PRO A 20 -17.79 -4.71 2.27
N PRO A 21 -18.41 -5.86 2.62
CA PRO A 21 -19.52 -5.87 3.57
C PRO A 21 -19.09 -5.46 4.99
N LEU A 22 -17.83 -5.70 5.40
CA LEU A 22 -17.32 -5.26 6.70
C LEU A 22 -17.13 -3.75 6.76
N TRP A 23 -16.66 -3.14 5.67
CA TRP A 23 -16.55 -1.69 5.56
C TRP A 23 -17.92 -1.03 5.47
N GLU A 24 -18.86 -1.64 4.74
CA GLU A 24 -20.24 -1.18 4.68
C GLU A 24 -20.90 -1.21 6.06
N ASN A 25 -20.66 -2.21 6.88
CA ASN A 25 -21.23 -2.27 8.24
C ASN A 25 -20.77 -1.09 9.13
N ASN A 26 -19.68 -0.41 8.77
CA ASN A 26 -19.23 0.79 9.45
C ASN A 26 -19.92 2.05 8.87
N ARG A 27 -20.84 2.64 9.66
CA ARG A 27 -21.57 3.85 9.29
C ARG A 27 -20.67 5.00 8.86
N PHE A 28 -19.51 5.15 9.50
CA PHE A 28 -18.60 6.25 9.21
C PHE A 28 -17.94 6.11 7.84
N PHE A 29 -17.54 4.89 7.45
CA PHE A 29 -16.99 4.64 6.11
C PHE A 29 -18.04 4.85 5.03
N ARG A 30 -19.26 4.33 5.23
CA ARG A 30 -20.37 4.57 4.30
C ARG A 30 -20.63 6.07 4.10
N GLN A 31 -20.69 6.84 5.18
CA GLN A 31 -20.93 8.28 5.08
C GLN A 31 -19.82 9.00 4.32
N ARG A 32 -18.56 8.59 4.49
CA ARG A 32 -17.44 9.14 3.69
C ARG A 32 -17.62 8.84 2.21
N SER A 33 -17.90 7.59 1.86
CA SER A 33 -18.13 7.18 0.47
C SER A 33 -19.30 7.94 -0.16
N LEU A 34 -20.44 8.03 0.54
CA LEU A 34 -21.62 8.81 0.12
C LEU A 34 -21.29 10.28 -0.15
N ASN A 35 -20.33 10.85 0.58
CA ASN A 35 -19.88 12.22 0.42
C ASN A 35 -18.80 12.38 -0.67
N GLY A 36 -18.51 11.34 -1.47
CA GLY A 36 -17.47 11.41 -2.50
C GLY A 36 -16.05 11.29 -1.97
N GLN A 37 -15.86 10.83 -0.73
CA GLN A 37 -14.53 10.73 -0.11
C GLN A 37 -13.99 9.30 -0.15
N ALA A 38 -12.67 9.18 -0.26
CA ALA A 38 -11.96 7.90 -0.16
C ALA A 38 -12.16 7.23 1.20
N LEU A 39 -12.08 5.89 1.21
CA LEU A 39 -12.14 5.08 2.43
C LEU A 39 -10.98 5.47 3.36
N LEU A 40 -9.77 5.53 2.80
CA LEU A 40 -8.59 5.98 3.49
C LEU A 40 -8.57 7.50 3.61
N ARG A 41 -7.88 7.95 4.66
CA ARG A 41 -7.52 9.33 4.91
C ARG A 41 -6.05 9.51 4.62
N SER A 42 -5.74 10.54 3.87
CA SER A 42 -4.37 10.88 3.52
C SER A 42 -3.93 12.07 4.37
N VAL A 43 -2.61 12.25 4.49
CA VAL A 43 -2.06 13.49 5.01
C VAL A 43 -1.72 14.35 3.80
N SER A 44 -2.20 15.59 3.78
CA SER A 44 -1.75 16.59 2.81
C SER A 44 -0.28 16.87 3.08
N GLN A 45 0.59 16.57 2.12
CA GLN A 45 2.03 16.77 2.26
C GLN A 45 2.41 18.14 1.68
N PRO A 46 2.99 19.07 2.47
CA PRO A 46 3.51 20.32 1.93
C PRO A 46 4.56 20.04 0.86
N GLY A 47 4.42 20.63 -0.33
CA GLY A 47 5.38 20.50 -1.44
C GLY A 47 5.01 19.48 -2.53
N HIS A 48 3.97 18.67 -2.35
CA HIS A 48 3.44 17.77 -3.39
C HIS A 48 2.16 18.29 -4.09
N GLY A 49 1.91 19.60 -3.98
CA GLY A 49 0.64 20.23 -4.38
C GLY A 49 -0.51 19.86 -3.44
N ASP A 50 -1.76 20.17 -3.83
CA ASP A 50 -2.98 19.79 -3.09
C ASP A 50 -3.30 18.28 -3.13
N ARG A 51 -2.34 17.44 -3.55
CA ARG A 51 -2.53 15.99 -3.67
C ARG A 51 -2.30 15.33 -2.32
N GLU A 52 -3.37 14.76 -1.80
CA GLU A 52 -3.39 13.89 -0.65
C GLU A 52 -2.64 12.56 -0.95
N VAL A 53 -1.62 12.22 -0.16
CA VAL A 53 -0.82 10.99 -0.36
C VAL A 53 -0.83 10.15 0.91
N VAL A 54 -1.10 8.85 0.78
CA VAL A 54 -0.90 7.89 1.87
C VAL A 54 0.58 7.59 1.99
N ILE A 55 1.22 8.21 2.96
CA ILE A 55 2.62 7.98 3.31
C ILE A 55 2.68 6.91 4.40
N GLY A 56 3.75 6.12 4.43
CA GLY A 56 4.05 5.21 5.54
C GLY A 56 4.42 5.93 6.85
N ASN A 57 3.81 7.08 7.16
CA ASN A 57 4.05 7.84 8.37
C ASN A 57 3.04 7.47 9.47
N ILE A 58 3.43 7.73 10.72
CA ILE A 58 2.66 7.35 11.91
C ILE A 58 1.25 7.97 11.92
N GLU A 59 1.11 9.19 11.41
CA GLU A 59 -0.17 9.89 11.38
C GLU A 59 -1.17 9.24 10.42
N CYS A 60 -0.71 8.76 9.24
CA CYS A 60 -1.54 7.98 8.32
C CYS A 60 -2.04 6.69 8.99
N PHE A 61 -1.19 6.00 9.75
CA PHE A 61 -1.61 4.80 10.51
C PHE A 61 -2.66 5.12 11.56
N LYS A 62 -2.55 6.26 12.25
CA LYS A 62 -3.52 6.69 13.26
C LYS A 62 -4.85 7.05 12.63
N MET A 63 -4.84 7.83 11.55
CA MET A 63 -6.06 8.25 10.85
C MET A 63 -6.83 7.07 10.25
N ASN A 64 -6.10 6.03 9.80
CA ASN A 64 -6.65 4.84 9.17
C ASN A 64 -6.72 3.61 10.07
N ASN A 65 -6.54 3.79 11.38
CA ASN A 65 -6.45 2.69 12.35
C ASN A 65 -7.64 1.73 12.26
N GLU A 66 -8.86 2.25 12.18
CA GLU A 66 -10.06 1.41 12.14
C GLU A 66 -10.15 0.58 10.86
N VAL A 67 -9.77 1.15 9.70
CA VAL A 67 -9.70 0.39 8.43
C VAL A 67 -8.67 -0.73 8.56
N LEU A 68 -7.46 -0.39 9.05
CA LEU A 68 -6.37 -1.35 9.22
C LEU A 68 -6.73 -2.45 10.21
N LYS A 69 -7.39 -2.15 11.33
CA LYS A 69 -7.86 -3.15 12.29
C LYS A 69 -8.82 -4.15 11.65
N ILE A 70 -9.78 -3.70 10.85
CA ILE A 70 -10.72 -4.59 10.17
C ILE A 70 -9.96 -5.54 9.24
N VAL A 71 -9.06 -4.99 8.42
CA VAL A 71 -8.24 -5.77 7.48
C VAL A 71 -7.36 -6.77 8.21
N LEU A 72 -6.61 -6.33 9.23
CA LEU A 72 -5.70 -7.19 10.00
C LEU A 72 -6.45 -8.22 10.83
N LYS A 73 -7.62 -7.88 11.35
CA LYS A 73 -8.47 -8.83 12.05
C LYS A 73 -8.88 -9.96 11.11
N LEU A 74 -9.33 -9.61 9.92
CA LEU A 74 -9.73 -10.58 8.90
C LEU A 74 -8.55 -11.43 8.42
N MET A 75 -7.38 -10.83 8.21
CA MET A 75 -6.13 -11.56 7.96
C MET A 75 -5.84 -12.54 9.11
N GLY A 76 -6.03 -12.10 10.35
CA GLY A 76 -5.84 -12.92 11.53
C GLY A 76 -6.78 -14.11 11.61
N ASP A 77 -8.06 -13.88 11.33
CA ASP A 77 -9.10 -14.91 11.37
C ASP A 77 -8.92 -15.94 10.24
N ASN A 78 -8.31 -15.55 9.12
CA ASN A 78 -7.99 -16.43 7.99
C ASN A 78 -6.55 -16.99 8.04
N GLY A 79 -5.75 -16.66 9.06
CA GLY A 79 -4.35 -17.09 9.14
C GLY A 79 -3.48 -16.62 7.96
N CYS A 80 -3.72 -15.40 7.45
CA CYS A 80 -2.97 -14.84 6.33
C CYS A 80 -1.88 -13.87 6.82
N ILE A 81 -0.64 -14.11 6.39
CA ILE A 81 0.52 -13.23 6.69
C ILE A 81 1.03 -12.48 5.46
N PHE A 82 0.42 -12.72 4.30
CA PHE A 82 0.81 -12.10 3.03
C PHE A 82 -0.05 -10.86 2.76
N VAL A 83 0.58 -9.83 2.21
CA VAL A 83 -0.13 -8.62 1.79
C VAL A 83 -0.66 -8.86 0.37
N ALA A 84 -1.94 -8.62 0.15
CA ALA A 84 -2.55 -8.80 -1.16
C ALA A 84 -2.02 -7.79 -2.19
N LYS A 85 -2.10 -8.14 -3.46
CA LYS A 85 -1.73 -7.24 -4.57
C LYS A 85 -2.72 -6.07 -4.65
N VAL A 86 -2.26 -4.92 -5.15
CA VAL A 86 -3.06 -3.66 -5.23
C VAL A 86 -4.42 -3.90 -5.87
N TYR A 87 -4.46 -4.62 -7.00
CA TYR A 87 -5.71 -4.84 -7.75
C TYR A 87 -6.79 -5.57 -6.94
N LEU A 88 -6.41 -6.40 -5.97
CA LEU A 88 -7.36 -7.09 -5.09
C LEU A 88 -7.99 -6.12 -4.09
N PHE A 89 -7.18 -5.26 -3.47
CA PHE A 89 -7.69 -4.21 -2.60
C PHE A 89 -8.48 -3.15 -3.38
N GLN A 90 -8.04 -2.81 -4.59
CA GLN A 90 -8.77 -1.92 -5.49
C GLN A 90 -10.14 -2.50 -5.84
N ALA A 91 -10.24 -3.78 -6.18
CA ALA A 91 -11.52 -4.43 -6.48
C ALA A 91 -12.46 -4.38 -5.27
N ALA A 92 -11.97 -4.68 -4.06
CA ALA A 92 -12.75 -4.58 -2.83
C ALA A 92 -13.18 -3.14 -2.53
N ALA A 93 -12.29 -2.15 -2.71
CA ALA A 93 -12.62 -0.75 -2.50
C ALA A 93 -13.67 -0.27 -3.52
N LEU A 94 -13.56 -0.70 -4.77
CA LEU A 94 -14.50 -0.40 -5.84
C LEU A 94 -15.91 -0.91 -5.50
N GLU A 95 -16.00 -2.17 -5.07
CA GLU A 95 -17.26 -2.79 -4.65
C GLU A 95 -17.86 -2.04 -3.45
N PHE A 96 -17.06 -1.77 -2.42
CA PHE A 96 -17.49 -1.00 -1.25
C PHE A 96 -18.05 0.38 -1.63
N HIS A 97 -17.33 1.14 -2.46
CA HIS A 97 -17.76 2.48 -2.86
C HIS A 97 -19.03 2.43 -3.71
N SER A 98 -19.13 1.46 -4.62
CA SER A 98 -20.32 1.23 -5.43
C SER A 98 -21.54 0.92 -4.55
N ASN A 99 -21.41 -0.03 -3.61
CA ASN A 99 -22.48 -0.43 -2.70
C ASN A 99 -22.87 0.69 -1.72
N SER A 100 -21.91 1.52 -1.33
CA SER A 100 -22.14 2.65 -0.44
C SER A 100 -22.75 3.88 -1.15
N GLY A 101 -22.95 3.86 -2.46
CA GLY A 101 -23.56 4.97 -3.19
C GLY A 101 -22.62 6.16 -3.45
N TYR A 102 -21.37 5.89 -3.81
CA TYR A 102 -20.42 6.94 -4.19
C TYR A 102 -20.99 7.82 -5.33
N PRO A 103 -20.97 9.17 -5.19
CA PRO A 103 -21.76 10.06 -6.05
C PRO A 103 -21.21 10.23 -7.47
N GLU A 104 -19.90 10.10 -7.68
CA GLU A 104 -19.25 10.38 -8.97
C GLU A 104 -18.68 9.10 -9.60
N ALA A 105 -19.40 8.52 -10.56
CA ALA A 105 -19.00 7.28 -11.22
C ALA A 105 -17.68 7.41 -12.02
N ALA A 106 -17.35 8.62 -12.51
CA ALA A 106 -16.14 8.87 -13.29
C ALA A 106 -14.86 8.80 -12.45
N SER A 107 -14.91 9.25 -11.19
CA SER A 107 -13.76 9.24 -10.27
C SER A 107 -13.66 7.98 -9.42
N LEU A 108 -14.72 7.15 -9.40
CA LEU A 108 -14.82 5.93 -8.62
C LEU A 108 -13.61 4.99 -8.77
N GLY A 109 -13.16 4.75 -10.00
CA GLY A 109 -12.01 3.88 -10.27
C GLY A 109 -10.69 4.43 -9.71
N VAL A 110 -10.53 5.75 -9.73
CA VAL A 110 -9.34 6.45 -9.21
C VAL A 110 -9.31 6.39 -7.69
N VAL A 111 -10.45 6.61 -7.04
CA VAL A 111 -10.59 6.53 -5.58
C VAL A 111 -10.31 5.10 -5.09
N ALA A 112 -10.92 4.10 -5.73
CA ALA A 112 -10.69 2.70 -5.40
C ALA A 112 -9.22 2.29 -5.58
N TYR A 113 -8.55 2.79 -6.63
CA TYR A 113 -7.12 2.55 -6.84
C TYR A 113 -6.28 3.20 -5.74
N SER A 114 -6.57 4.46 -5.39
CA SER A 114 -5.90 5.17 -4.30
C SER A 114 -6.01 4.42 -2.97
N ASP A 115 -7.21 3.96 -2.62
CA ASP A 115 -7.45 3.18 -1.42
C ASP A 115 -6.71 1.84 -1.44
N GLY A 116 -6.76 1.12 -2.56
CA GLY A 116 -6.06 -0.16 -2.72
C GLY A 116 -4.55 -0.03 -2.59
N TRP A 117 -3.99 1.04 -3.14
CA TRP A 117 -2.56 1.32 -3.07
C TRP A 117 -2.13 1.75 -1.65
N GLY A 118 -2.90 2.64 -1.02
CA GLY A 118 -2.67 3.09 0.35
C GLY A 118 -2.73 1.92 1.35
N LEU A 119 -3.69 1.00 1.18
CA LEU A 119 -3.79 -0.22 1.98
C LEU A 119 -2.56 -1.11 1.81
N LYS A 120 -2.15 -1.42 0.57
CA LYS A 120 -0.95 -2.23 0.31
C LYS A 120 0.27 -1.61 1.00
N ARG A 121 0.49 -0.31 0.83
CA ARG A 121 1.66 0.39 1.41
C ARG A 121 1.67 0.35 2.94
N MET A 122 0.53 0.63 3.58
CA MET A 122 0.42 0.57 5.05
C MET A 122 0.62 -0.86 5.59
N LEU A 123 0.04 -1.87 4.94
CA LEU A 123 0.20 -3.26 5.33
C LEU A 123 1.63 -3.76 5.11
N SER A 124 2.27 -3.41 3.99
CA SER A 124 3.68 -3.73 3.72
C SER A 124 4.61 -3.11 4.76
N PHE A 125 4.36 -1.87 5.18
CA PHE A 125 5.13 -1.25 6.27
C PHE A 125 4.96 -2.02 7.60
N LEU A 126 3.72 -2.36 7.98
CA LEU A 126 3.45 -3.12 9.21
C LEU A 126 4.10 -4.51 9.16
N LYS A 127 4.00 -5.20 8.01
CA LYS A 127 4.66 -6.49 7.76
C LYS A 127 6.17 -6.35 7.90
N ARG A 128 6.81 -5.32 7.34
CA ARG A 128 8.25 -5.06 7.50
C ARG A 128 8.63 -4.83 8.96
N LYS A 129 7.85 -4.05 9.72
CA LYS A 129 8.09 -3.82 11.16
C LYS A 129 7.97 -5.10 11.98
N TRP A 130 6.95 -5.91 11.69
CA TRP A 130 6.74 -7.23 12.29
C TRP A 130 7.90 -8.19 11.95
N MET A 131 8.29 -8.28 10.68
CA MET A 131 9.38 -9.14 10.21
C MET A 131 10.71 -8.84 10.90
N ARG A 132 11.03 -7.55 11.05
CA ARG A 132 12.25 -7.07 11.73
C ARG A 132 12.20 -7.17 13.26
N LYS A 133 11.09 -7.68 13.84
CA LYS A 133 10.86 -7.75 15.30
C LYS A 133 11.07 -6.40 16.02
N GLN A 134 10.84 -5.29 15.32
CA GLN A 134 10.96 -3.96 15.90
C GLN A 134 9.72 -3.67 16.74
N THR A 135 9.89 -3.41 18.04
CA THR A 135 8.79 -2.93 18.90
C THR A 135 8.54 -1.44 18.63
N PRO A 136 7.42 -1.05 17.98
CA PRO A 136 7.16 0.35 17.69
C PRO A 136 6.98 1.15 18.99
N ARG A 137 7.56 2.35 19.03
CA ARG A 137 7.36 3.31 20.14
C ARG A 137 5.89 3.69 20.25
N ASP A 138 5.24 3.95 19.11
CA ASP A 138 3.83 4.33 19.04
C ASP A 138 2.89 3.17 19.41
N ARG A 139 1.93 3.44 20.28
CA ARG A 139 0.94 2.45 20.78
C ARG A 139 0.04 1.92 19.67
N THR A 140 -0.34 2.76 18.71
CA THR A 140 -1.21 2.40 17.59
C THR A 140 -0.51 1.40 16.68
N ILE A 141 0.70 1.73 16.24
CA ILE A 141 1.48 0.84 15.36
C ILE A 141 1.79 -0.47 16.08
N ARG A 142 2.12 -0.41 17.38
CA ARG A 142 2.33 -1.62 18.19
C ARG A 142 1.10 -2.53 18.22
N ALA A 143 -0.10 -1.97 18.38
CA ALA A 143 -1.34 -2.74 18.35
C ALA A 143 -1.58 -3.38 16.98
N LEU A 144 -1.34 -2.65 15.89
CA LEU A 144 -1.48 -3.17 14.52
C LEU A 144 -0.46 -4.28 14.22
N VAL A 145 0.79 -4.13 14.67
CA VAL A 145 1.82 -5.18 14.58
C VAL A 145 1.43 -6.42 15.40
N ALA A 146 0.77 -6.24 16.55
CA ALA A 146 0.28 -7.35 17.37
C ALA A 146 -0.85 -8.14 16.67
N GLU A 147 -1.70 -7.49 15.87
CA GLU A 147 -2.69 -8.20 15.04
C GLU A 147 -2.03 -9.02 13.93
N PHE A 148 -0.95 -8.51 13.32
CA PHE A 148 -0.13 -9.31 12.39
C PHE A 148 0.48 -10.55 13.08
N GLU A 149 1.00 -10.37 14.29
CA GLU A 149 1.51 -11.49 15.09
C GLU A 149 0.40 -12.49 15.44
N ARG A 150 -0.83 -12.03 15.70
CA ARG A 150 -1.99 -12.91 15.89
C ARG A 150 -2.30 -13.73 14.63
N ALA A 151 -2.23 -13.11 13.45
CA ALA A 151 -2.40 -13.81 12.17
C ALA A 151 -1.34 -14.88 11.96
N TYR A 152 -0.08 -14.57 12.26
CA TYR A 152 1.01 -15.53 12.23
C TYR A 152 0.79 -16.71 13.18
N LYS A 153 0.36 -16.46 14.42
CA LYS A 153 0.09 -17.54 15.39
C LYS A 153 -1.08 -18.42 14.98
N THR A 154 -2.11 -17.83 14.37
CA THR A 154 -3.27 -18.58 13.85
C THR A 154 -2.82 -19.49 12.70
N LEU A 155 -2.02 -18.95 11.78
CA LEU A 155 -1.39 -19.71 10.71
C LEU A 155 -0.50 -20.84 11.26
N GLN A 156 0.33 -20.53 12.27
CA GLN A 156 1.23 -21.47 12.94
C GLN A 156 0.45 -22.63 13.58
N GLY A 157 -0.66 -22.35 14.26
CA GLY A 157 -1.54 -23.38 14.79
C GLY A 157 -2.19 -24.26 13.72
N ALA A 158 -2.42 -23.72 12.52
CA ALA A 158 -3.10 -24.43 11.44
C ALA A 158 -2.17 -25.34 10.61
N VAL A 159 -0.94 -24.90 10.30
CA VAL A 159 -0.03 -25.65 9.41
C VAL A 159 1.26 -26.14 10.07
N GLY A 160 1.55 -25.70 11.29
CA GLY A 160 2.76 -26.06 12.03
C GLY A 160 4.01 -25.23 11.66
N ASP A 161 4.98 -25.23 12.57
CA ASP A 161 6.13 -24.31 12.58
C ASP A 161 6.99 -24.35 11.32
N SER A 162 7.24 -25.55 10.78
CA SER A 162 8.13 -25.71 9.61
C SER A 162 7.56 -25.04 8.35
N ILE A 163 6.26 -25.24 8.08
CA ILE A 163 5.60 -24.67 6.90
C ILE A 163 5.48 -23.16 7.05
N VAL A 164 5.10 -22.68 8.23
CA VAL A 164 4.99 -21.24 8.50
C VAL A 164 6.33 -20.53 8.35
N TRP A 165 7.40 -21.14 8.83
CA TRP A 165 8.74 -20.56 8.69
C TRP A 165 9.15 -20.44 7.22
N ALA A 166 8.92 -21.49 6.42
CA ALA A 166 9.17 -21.47 4.98
C ALA A 166 8.32 -20.41 4.25
N LEU A 167 7.06 -20.24 4.64
CA LEU A 167 6.16 -19.23 4.10
C LEU A 167 6.60 -17.81 4.45
N ARG A 168 7.07 -17.61 5.69
CA ARG A 168 7.62 -16.32 6.16
C ARG A 168 8.88 -15.93 5.40
N ALA A 169 9.79 -16.88 5.17
CA ALA A 169 11.04 -16.63 4.44
C ALA A 169 10.81 -16.30 2.95
N ARG A 170 9.77 -16.89 2.32
CA ARG A 170 9.42 -16.61 0.91
C ARG A 170 8.64 -15.32 0.69
N GLY A 171 8.06 -14.73 1.74
CA GLY A 171 7.27 -13.51 1.63
C GLY A 171 8.11 -12.23 1.51
N ASP A 172 9.44 -12.34 1.44
CA ASP A 172 10.37 -11.20 1.34
C ASP A 172 10.46 -10.63 -0.10
N ASP A 173 10.09 -11.42 -1.12
CA ASP A 173 10.25 -11.06 -2.54
C ASP A 173 9.11 -10.20 -3.14
N ASP A 174 8.02 -9.94 -2.39
CA ASP A 174 6.86 -9.16 -2.90
C ASP A 174 7.10 -7.62 -2.87
N ASP A 175 8.30 -7.17 -2.49
CA ASP A 175 8.70 -5.76 -2.39
C ASP A 175 9.16 -5.15 -3.74
N ILE A 176 9.12 -5.91 -4.85
CA ILE A 176 9.54 -5.48 -6.20
C ILE A 176 8.68 -4.34 -6.80
N ASP A 177 7.49 -4.06 -6.25
CA ASP A 177 6.59 -3.01 -6.74
C ASP A 177 6.82 -1.61 -6.10
N ASP A 178 7.84 -1.42 -5.25
CA ASP A 178 8.17 -0.11 -4.68
C ASP A 178 9.29 0.58 -5.50
N PRO A 179 8.97 1.47 -6.47
CA PRO A 179 9.94 2.42 -6.99
C PRO A 179 10.13 3.54 -5.96
N ASP A 180 10.81 3.26 -4.84
CA ASP A 180 11.50 4.25 -4.00
C ASP A 180 12.12 3.56 -2.78
N GLY A 181 13.31 3.00 -3.00
CA GLY A 181 14.20 2.49 -1.95
C GLY A 181 14.94 3.59 -1.17
N ALA A 182 14.39 4.79 -1.07
CA ALA A 182 15.01 5.89 -0.33
C ALA A 182 13.96 6.60 0.53
N LEU A 183 14.39 7.11 1.68
CA LEU A 183 13.62 7.83 2.69
C LEU A 183 13.04 6.98 3.84
N ASP A 184 13.88 6.14 4.44
CA ASP A 184 13.94 6.10 5.91
C ASP A 184 14.62 7.42 6.39
N VAL A 185 13.87 8.54 6.34
CA VAL A 185 14.30 9.75 7.07
C VAL A 185 13.85 9.56 8.50
N GLU A 186 14.79 9.09 9.33
CA GLU A 186 14.72 9.22 10.77
C GLU A 186 14.41 10.69 11.11
N SER A 187 13.17 10.96 11.49
CA SER A 187 12.79 12.24 12.10
C SER A 187 13.32 12.27 13.53
N ASP A 188 14.63 12.48 13.65
CA ASP A 188 15.34 12.80 14.89
C ASP A 188 16.05 14.15 14.71
N GLN A 189 15.27 15.19 14.39
CA GLN A 189 15.75 16.57 14.38
C GLN A 189 14.64 17.57 14.72
N CYS A 190 14.28 17.61 16.00
CA CYS A 190 13.73 18.78 16.66
C CYS A 190 14.36 18.87 18.06
N ARG A 191 15.68 19.01 18.12
CA ARG A 191 16.35 19.55 19.30
C ARG A 191 16.62 21.02 19.02
N ALA A 192 15.65 21.86 19.37
CA ALA A 192 15.83 23.30 19.39
C ALA A 192 16.93 23.65 20.40
N SER A 193 18.09 24.06 19.90
CA SER A 193 19.06 24.81 20.69
C SER A 193 18.54 26.24 20.81
N ALA A 194 18.13 26.62 22.02
CA ALA A 194 17.89 28.01 22.38
C ALA A 194 19.23 28.76 22.46
N PRO A 195 19.34 29.98 21.92
CA PRO A 195 20.28 30.96 22.41
C PRO A 195 19.59 31.96 23.33
N ALA A 196 20.30 32.28 24.42
CA ALA A 196 19.92 33.16 25.50
C ALA A 196 19.65 34.61 25.04
N ALA A 197 18.75 35.27 25.77
CA ALA A 197 18.51 36.70 25.72
C ALA A 197 19.76 37.51 26.13
N PRO A 198 19.79 38.81 25.77
CA PRO A 198 19.82 39.78 26.85
C PRO A 198 18.81 40.91 26.71
N THR A 199 18.40 41.36 27.89
CA THR A 199 17.58 42.50 28.28
C THR A 199 18.06 43.82 27.70
N GLU A 200 17.16 44.64 27.15
CA GLU A 200 17.26 46.10 27.26
C GLU A 200 15.90 46.78 27.11
N THR A 201 15.73 47.85 27.88
CA THR A 201 14.52 48.57 28.26
C THR A 201 14.34 49.80 27.39
N LEU A 202 13.09 50.22 27.07
CA LEU A 202 12.53 51.59 27.17
C LEU A 202 11.44 51.93 26.12
N GLU A 203 10.35 52.48 26.67
CA GLU A 203 9.47 53.56 26.17
C GLU A 203 8.46 53.33 25.01
N GLU A 204 7.17 53.34 25.38
CA GLU A 204 6.06 53.90 24.59
C GLU A 204 6.19 55.44 24.53
N PRO A 205 5.62 56.10 23.49
CA PRO A 205 4.33 56.78 23.70
C PRO A 205 3.33 56.70 22.51
N PRO A 206 2.07 57.15 22.71
CA PRO A 206 0.89 56.82 21.89
C PRO A 206 0.51 57.91 20.88
N VAL A 207 -0.51 57.67 20.02
CA VAL A 207 -1.63 58.56 19.65
C VAL A 207 -2.43 57.99 18.46
N GLU A 208 -3.73 58.27 18.50
CA GLU A 208 -4.92 57.67 17.87
C GLU A 208 -5.32 58.31 16.50
N PRO A 209 -6.53 58.09 15.90
CA PRO A 209 -6.69 57.68 14.50
C PRO A 209 -7.47 58.68 13.59
N ALA A 210 -7.50 58.42 12.27
CA ALA A 210 -8.47 58.96 11.29
C ALA A 210 -8.16 58.36 9.89
N ALA A 211 -9.03 58.20 8.89
CA ALA A 211 -10.48 58.16 8.73
C ALA A 211 -10.72 57.70 7.27
N VAL A 212 -11.75 56.89 7.05
CA VAL A 212 -12.70 56.83 5.91
C VAL A 212 -12.26 57.31 4.52
N ARG A 213 -12.35 56.44 3.50
CA ARG A 213 -13.01 56.77 2.21
C ARG A 213 -13.42 55.53 1.39
N GLU A 214 -14.71 55.47 1.06
CA GLU A 214 -15.36 54.54 0.12
C GLU A 214 -15.14 54.97 -1.36
N GLU A 215 -15.02 53.95 -2.26
CA GLU A 215 -15.60 53.74 -3.63
C GLU A 215 -15.53 54.89 -4.69
N PRO A 216 -15.70 54.67 -6.03
CA PRO A 216 -16.33 53.53 -6.72
C PRO A 216 -15.73 53.06 -8.09
N ALA A 217 -16.43 52.06 -8.63
CA ALA A 217 -16.43 51.36 -9.92
C ALA A 217 -16.10 52.07 -11.26
N GLY A 218 -15.70 51.23 -12.24
CA GLY A 218 -15.80 51.39 -13.70
C GLY A 218 -14.61 50.76 -14.44
N THR A 219 -14.64 50.15 -15.63
CA THR A 219 -15.67 49.76 -16.62
C THR A 219 -14.96 48.78 -17.58
N ALA A 220 -15.73 47.99 -18.33
CA ALA A 220 -15.34 46.88 -19.20
C ALA A 220 -14.42 47.20 -20.42
N ALA A 221 -13.66 46.18 -20.83
CA ALA A 221 -13.27 45.81 -22.21
C ALA A 221 -12.76 44.36 -22.12
N ASP A 222 -13.48 43.32 -22.55
CA ASP A 222 -13.76 42.84 -23.92
C ASP A 222 -12.53 42.77 -24.85
N VAL A 223 -12.48 41.67 -25.63
CA VAL A 223 -11.66 41.38 -26.82
C VAL A 223 -10.47 40.39 -26.66
N VAL A 224 -10.80 39.12 -26.97
CA VAL A 224 -10.14 38.20 -27.95
C VAL A 224 -9.02 37.23 -27.49
N LEU A 225 -9.42 35.95 -27.47
CA LEU A 225 -8.61 34.75 -27.72
C LEU A 225 -7.92 34.80 -29.10
N PRO A 226 -6.71 34.23 -29.24
CA PRO A 226 -6.64 33.02 -30.04
C PRO A 226 -5.66 31.95 -29.49
N ALA A 227 -6.01 30.69 -29.74
CA ALA A 227 -5.10 29.56 -29.87
C ALA A 227 -5.29 28.98 -31.29
N PRO A 228 -4.48 28.03 -31.78
CA PRO A 228 -3.15 27.59 -31.37
C PRO A 228 -2.14 27.66 -32.55
N ALA A 229 -0.84 27.77 -32.26
CA ALA A 229 0.21 27.46 -33.25
C ALA A 229 0.98 26.24 -32.78
N ASN A 230 0.78 25.14 -33.52
CA ASN A 230 1.73 24.03 -33.60
C ASN A 230 3.08 24.60 -34.03
N ASP A 231 4.12 24.31 -33.27
CA ASP A 231 5.45 24.08 -33.85
C ASP A 231 6.17 23.06 -32.99
N VAL A 232 6.41 21.91 -33.62
CA VAL A 232 7.22 20.80 -33.16
C VAL A 232 8.65 21.10 -33.57
N PRO A 233 9.61 21.22 -32.64
CA PRO A 233 11.02 21.04 -32.97
C PRO A 233 11.37 19.56 -32.81
N GLN A 234 11.54 18.87 -33.94
CA GLN A 234 12.28 17.61 -33.99
C GLN A 234 13.74 17.91 -33.66
N ASP A 235 14.22 17.44 -32.51
CA ASP A 235 15.64 17.33 -32.24
C ASP A 235 16.02 15.86 -32.30
N THR A 236 16.60 15.47 -33.43
CA THR A 236 17.22 14.17 -33.68
C THR A 236 18.60 14.17 -33.07
N ARG A 237 18.77 13.56 -31.89
CA ARG A 237 20.08 13.18 -31.37
C ARG A 237 20.06 11.82 -30.67
N ASP A 238 20.79 10.92 -31.32
CA ASP A 238 21.62 9.86 -30.78
C ASP A 238 20.94 8.64 -30.13
N GLU A 239 20.77 7.64 -30.99
CA GLU A 239 20.64 6.22 -30.65
C GLU A 239 21.85 5.77 -29.80
N GLU A 240 21.71 5.81 -28.48
CA GLU A 240 22.60 5.07 -27.59
C GLU A 240 22.09 3.62 -27.49
N LYS A 241 22.71 2.75 -28.29
CA LYS A 241 22.58 1.29 -28.19
C LYS A 241 22.93 0.85 -26.77
N ALA A 242 21.90 0.57 -25.96
CA ALA A 242 22.06 -0.25 -24.78
C ALA A 242 22.51 -1.65 -25.23
N ASN A 243 23.80 -1.92 -25.07
CA ASN A 243 24.37 -3.25 -25.17
C ASN A 243 23.64 -4.18 -24.19
N ASP A 244 22.85 -5.11 -24.74
CA ASP A 244 22.52 -6.38 -24.08
C ASP A 244 23.82 -7.15 -23.86
N VAL A 245 24.49 -6.90 -22.74
CA VAL A 245 25.45 -7.85 -22.17
C VAL A 245 24.64 -8.75 -21.25
N ALA A 246 23.97 -9.73 -21.86
CA ALA A 246 23.62 -10.96 -21.17
C ALA A 246 24.94 -11.57 -20.68
N GLN A 247 25.32 -11.29 -19.43
CA GLN A 247 26.37 -12.04 -18.76
C GLN A 247 25.85 -13.46 -18.61
N ASP A 248 26.28 -14.31 -19.54
CA ASP A 248 26.29 -15.77 -19.43
C ASP A 248 27.10 -16.12 -18.16
N ARG A 249 26.45 -16.06 -17.00
CA ARG A 249 26.98 -16.65 -15.78
C ARG A 249 26.90 -18.16 -15.98
N PRO A 250 28.04 -18.87 -16.00
CA PRO A 250 27.99 -20.33 -15.99
C PRO A 250 27.20 -20.76 -14.75
N LEU A 251 26.10 -21.47 -14.99
CA LEU A 251 25.28 -22.06 -13.94
C LEU A 251 26.20 -22.78 -12.95
N SER A 252 26.06 -22.45 -11.67
CA SER A 252 26.88 -23.08 -10.64
C SER A 252 26.60 -24.60 -10.65
N LYS A 253 27.56 -25.40 -10.17
CA LYS A 253 27.38 -26.84 -10.05
C LYS A 253 26.12 -27.19 -9.23
N GLU A 254 25.80 -26.35 -8.24
CA GLU A 254 24.61 -26.46 -7.40
C GLU A 254 23.33 -26.18 -8.19
N ASP A 255 23.32 -25.19 -9.09
CA ASP A 255 22.16 -24.91 -9.96
C ASP A 255 21.89 -26.04 -10.96
N LEU A 256 22.95 -26.67 -11.48
CA LEU A 256 22.83 -27.84 -12.36
C LEU A 256 22.26 -29.06 -11.61
N GLU A 257 22.69 -29.30 -10.37
CA GLU A 257 22.15 -30.37 -9.53
C GLU A 257 20.66 -30.13 -9.20
N VAL A 258 20.26 -28.88 -8.92
CA VAL A 258 18.86 -28.51 -8.70
C VAL A 258 18.02 -28.71 -9.97
N GLN A 259 18.51 -28.29 -11.12
CA GLN A 259 17.80 -28.48 -12.40
C GLN A 259 17.64 -29.96 -12.75
N LEU A 260 18.67 -30.78 -12.50
CA LEU A 260 18.63 -32.22 -12.73
C LEU A 260 17.62 -32.90 -11.80
N ARG A 261 17.54 -32.47 -10.53
CA ARG A 261 16.56 -33.00 -9.58
C ARG A 261 15.12 -32.63 -9.96
N ILE A 262 14.91 -31.40 -10.46
CA ILE A 262 13.60 -30.97 -10.98
C ILE A 262 13.20 -31.80 -12.21
N ALA A 263 14.15 -32.11 -13.09
CA ALA A 263 13.89 -32.94 -14.27
C ALA A 263 13.52 -34.39 -13.89
N GLU A 264 14.21 -34.99 -12.91
CA GLU A 264 13.89 -36.32 -12.39
C GLU A 264 12.47 -36.40 -11.81
N LEU A 265 12.09 -35.43 -10.98
CA LEU A 265 10.77 -35.37 -10.37
C LEU A 265 9.65 -35.20 -11.41
N LYS A 266 9.89 -34.41 -12.46
CA LYS A 266 8.94 -34.27 -13.57
C LYS A 266 8.77 -35.59 -14.34
N LEU A 267 9.85 -36.35 -14.50
CA LEU A 267 9.82 -37.63 -15.20
C LEU A 267 9.11 -38.72 -14.37
N GLU A 268 9.33 -38.72 -13.06
CA GLU A 268 8.65 -39.61 -12.11
C GLU A 268 7.14 -39.32 -12.02
N ALA A 269 6.76 -38.03 -11.94
CA ALA A 269 5.36 -37.61 -11.98
C ALA A 269 4.67 -38.03 -13.29
N LYS A 270 5.36 -37.90 -14.43
CA LYS A 270 4.84 -38.33 -15.74
C LYS A 270 4.70 -39.85 -15.83
N ARG A 271 5.60 -40.62 -15.20
CA ARG A 271 5.48 -42.09 -15.12
C ARG A 271 4.30 -42.54 -14.28
N LEU A 272 4.04 -41.89 -13.16
CA LEU A 272 2.87 -42.17 -12.32
C LEU A 272 1.57 -41.88 -13.08
N GLN A 273 1.50 -40.74 -13.80
CA GLN A 273 0.33 -40.41 -14.63
C GLN A 273 0.08 -41.42 -15.75
N LEU A 274 1.13 -42.00 -16.35
CA LEU A 274 0.98 -43.02 -17.39
C LEU A 274 0.73 -44.43 -16.82
N GLY A 275 1.16 -44.71 -15.59
CA GLY A 275 0.91 -45.97 -14.89
C GLY A 275 -0.56 -46.17 -14.50
N ASP A 276 -1.27 -45.09 -14.18
CA ASP A 276 -2.71 -45.15 -13.83
C ASP A 276 -3.61 -45.40 -15.06
N VAL A 277 -3.19 -44.98 -16.26
CA VAL A 277 -3.94 -45.25 -17.50
C VAL A 277 -3.94 -46.74 -17.85
N SER A 278 -2.92 -47.49 -17.42
CA SER A 278 -2.79 -48.93 -17.73
C SER A 278 -3.56 -49.85 -16.78
N ARG A 279 -4.03 -49.36 -15.62
CA ARG A 279 -4.80 -50.16 -14.63
C ARG A 279 -6.31 -49.96 -14.70
N SER A 280 -6.79 -49.04 -15.54
CA SER A 280 -8.22 -48.75 -15.74
C SER A 280 -8.87 -49.54 -16.89
N SER A 281 -8.16 -50.47 -17.54
CA SER A 281 -8.66 -51.20 -18.72
C SER A 281 -8.63 -52.74 -18.57
N THR A 282 -8.88 -53.25 -17.36
CA THR A 282 -9.20 -54.67 -17.13
C THR A 282 -10.36 -54.81 -16.17
#